data_AF-A0A0G4NT18-F1
#
_entry.id   AF-A0A0G4NT18-F1
#
_cell.length_a   1.000
_cell.length_b   1.000
_cell.length_c   1.000
_cell.angle_alpha   90.00
_cell.angle_beta   90.00
_cell.angle_gamma   90.00
#
_symmetry.space_group_name_H-M   'P 1'
#
loop_
_entity.id
_entity.type
_entity.pdbx_description
1 polymer ?
#
loop_
_entity_poly.entity_id
_entity_poly.type
_entity_poly.pdbx_seq_one_letter_code
_entity_poly.pdbx_strand_id
1 'polypeptide(L)'
;MDTPDFTILDDDPVNDAPSEDVPKTKKARRSRYDPEPDWSAMVRAKVTKSQHRVGQACDRCKLKKMKCTPDSAGCACCLILNIPCKVTDRVTGETWVRGEAGRMRALIENLKKQTEDLKEQITQLQQKNTQLQGYLDGSYRDSLMDHYEACLHSPLL
;
A
#
# COMPACT_ATOMS: atom_id res chain seq x y z
N MET A 1 -54.54 3.48 -32.06
CA MET A 1 -53.19 3.17 -32.56
C MET A 1 -52.49 4.51 -32.57
N ASP A 2 -51.91 4.89 -31.44
CA ASP A 2 -51.50 6.27 -31.20
C ASP A 2 -50.14 6.23 -30.51
N THR A 3 -49.10 6.41 -31.31
CA THR A 3 -47.72 6.63 -30.87
C THR A 3 -47.60 8.06 -30.33
N PRO A 4 -47.16 8.27 -29.07
CA PRO A 4 -46.77 9.60 -28.64
C PRO A 4 -45.38 9.93 -29.20
N ASP A 5 -45.38 10.99 -29.99
CA ASP A 5 -44.23 11.72 -30.52
C ASP A 5 -43.41 12.32 -29.36
N PHE A 6 -42.17 11.86 -29.20
CA PHE A 6 -41.23 12.37 -28.21
C PHE A 6 -40.28 13.32 -28.94
N THR A 7 -40.72 14.58 -29.07
CA THR A 7 -39.85 15.65 -29.53
C THR A 7 -38.74 15.86 -28.50
N ILE A 8 -37.50 15.59 -28.93
CA ILE A 8 -36.28 15.83 -28.18
C ILE A 8 -36.14 17.36 -28.08
N LEU A 9 -36.09 17.90 -26.85
CA LEU A 9 -35.73 19.31 -26.62
C LEU A 9 -34.33 19.55 -27.18
N ASP A 10 -34.22 20.56 -28.04
CA ASP A 10 -32.97 21.02 -28.65
C ASP A 10 -31.92 21.35 -27.58
N ASP A 11 -30.74 20.73 -27.74
CA ASP A 11 -29.52 21.02 -26.99
C ASP A 11 -29.17 22.51 -27.08
N ASP A 12 -28.99 23.16 -25.93
CA ASP A 12 -28.42 24.51 -25.84
C ASP A 12 -27.10 24.59 -26.62
N PRO A 13 -26.85 25.66 -27.40
CA PRO A 13 -25.61 25.81 -28.14
C PRO A 13 -24.44 25.92 -27.16
N VAL A 14 -23.58 24.90 -27.17
CA VAL A 14 -22.30 24.91 -26.47
C VAL A 14 -21.50 26.09 -27.02
N ASN A 15 -21.26 27.07 -26.16
CA ASN A 15 -20.50 28.26 -26.48
C ASN A 15 -19.03 27.86 -26.64
N ASP A 16 -18.63 27.50 -27.86
CA ASP A 16 -17.23 27.29 -28.26
C ASP A 16 -16.50 28.64 -28.25
N ALA A 17 -16.13 29.09 -27.05
CA ALA A 17 -15.22 30.21 -26.88
C ALA A 17 -13.90 29.86 -27.59
N PRO A 18 -13.39 30.72 -28.49
CA PRO A 18 -12.10 30.50 -29.14
C PRO A 18 -11.02 30.45 -28.05
N SER A 19 -10.38 29.29 -27.90
CA SER A 19 -9.19 29.19 -27.07
C SER A 19 -8.16 30.17 -27.62
N GLU A 20 -7.78 31.18 -26.84
CA GLU A 20 -6.70 32.07 -27.21
C GLU A 20 -5.47 31.23 -27.57
N ASP A 21 -5.03 31.35 -28.83
CA ASP A 21 -3.90 30.63 -29.38
C ASP A 21 -2.62 31.26 -28.82
N VAL A 22 -2.31 30.94 -27.56
CA VAL A 22 -1.06 31.35 -26.93
C VAL A 22 0.08 30.72 -27.72
N PRO A 23 1.01 31.52 -28.28
CA PRO A 23 2.12 30.98 -29.07
C PRO A 23 2.90 29.97 -28.23
N LYS A 24 2.86 28.70 -28.62
CA LYS A 24 3.67 27.65 -28.00
C LYS A 24 5.14 28.02 -28.18
N THR A 25 5.72 28.65 -27.16
CA THR A 25 7.15 28.95 -27.08
C THR A 25 7.91 27.66 -27.36
N LYS A 26 8.78 27.70 -28.39
CA LYS A 26 9.62 26.56 -28.77
C LYS A 26 10.48 26.19 -27.57
N LYS A 27 10.12 25.11 -26.87
CA LYS A 27 10.90 24.61 -25.74
C LYS A 27 12.30 24.27 -26.25
N ALA A 28 13.31 25.01 -25.78
CA ALA A 28 14.70 24.72 -26.07
C ALA A 28 14.99 23.26 -25.74
N ARG A 29 15.70 22.57 -26.62
CA ARG A 29 16.17 21.21 -26.34
C ARG A 29 17.10 21.29 -25.13
N ARG A 30 16.79 20.51 -24.09
CA ARG A 30 17.63 20.45 -22.89
C ARG A 30 19.03 19.98 -23.25
N SER A 31 20.02 20.59 -22.60
CA SER A 31 21.40 20.18 -22.70
C SER A 31 21.56 18.76 -22.19
N ARG A 32 22.59 18.05 -22.66
CA ARG A 32 22.95 16.72 -22.19
C ARG A 32 23.28 16.71 -20.69
N TYR A 33 23.83 17.81 -20.18
CA TYR A 33 24.25 17.95 -18.78
C TYR A 33 23.18 18.53 -17.85
N ASP A 34 22.00 18.89 -18.38
CA ASP A 34 20.92 19.36 -17.51
C ASP A 34 20.42 18.22 -16.63
N PRO A 35 20.10 18.49 -15.35
CA PRO A 35 19.52 17.50 -14.46
C PRO A 35 18.19 16.95 -15.03
N GLU A 36 17.91 15.69 -14.69
CA GLU A 36 16.67 15.06 -15.12
C GLU A 36 15.47 15.75 -14.43
N PRO A 37 14.38 16.08 -15.16
CA PRO A 37 13.29 16.85 -14.60
C PRO A 37 12.39 15.93 -13.75
N ASP A 38 11.54 16.49 -12.90
CA ASP A 38 10.48 15.70 -12.28
C ASP A 38 9.41 15.34 -13.32
N TRP A 39 9.56 14.15 -13.89
CA TRP A 39 8.60 13.57 -14.83
C TRP A 39 7.22 13.41 -14.21
N SER A 40 7.15 13.07 -12.92
CA SER A 40 5.88 12.81 -12.24
C SER A 40 5.11 14.09 -11.99
N ALA A 41 5.77 15.20 -11.61
CA ALA A 41 5.11 16.50 -11.52
C ALA A 41 4.46 16.91 -12.85
N MET A 42 5.18 16.73 -13.96
CA MET A 42 4.64 17.03 -15.29
C MET A 42 3.49 16.11 -15.71
N VAL A 43 3.48 14.85 -15.25
CA VAL A 43 2.34 13.95 -15.48
C VAL A 43 1.15 14.37 -14.63
N ARG A 44 1.33 14.61 -13.33
CA ARG A 44 0.28 15.08 -12.40
C ARG A 44 -0.42 16.34 -12.92
N ALA A 45 0.35 17.30 -13.44
CA ALA A 45 -0.20 18.52 -14.06
C ALA A 45 -1.07 18.29 -15.31
N LYS A 46 -1.00 17.09 -15.92
CA LYS A 46 -1.72 16.72 -17.15
C LYS A 46 -2.66 15.53 -16.95
N VAL A 47 -2.89 15.10 -15.71
CA VAL A 47 -3.85 14.04 -15.41
C VAL A 47 -5.26 14.58 -15.63
N THR A 48 -5.88 14.24 -16.77
CA THR A 48 -7.30 14.42 -17.02
C THR A 48 -8.04 13.10 -16.79
N LYS A 49 -9.23 13.16 -16.18
CA LYS A 49 -10.04 11.98 -15.78
C LYS A 49 -10.58 11.15 -16.97
N SER A 50 -10.43 11.64 -18.19
CA SER A 50 -11.00 11.04 -19.40
C SER A 50 -9.89 10.50 -20.30
N GLN A 51 -9.77 9.16 -20.38
CA GLN A 51 -9.52 8.37 -21.60
C GLN A 51 -9.21 6.89 -21.29
N HIS A 52 -9.61 6.02 -22.22
CA HIS A 52 -9.58 4.55 -22.24
C HIS A 52 -8.37 3.86 -21.57
N ARG A 53 -8.62 2.64 -21.08
CA ARG A 53 -7.66 1.71 -20.45
C ARG A 53 -6.53 1.30 -21.41
N VAL A 54 -5.54 2.18 -21.58
CA VAL A 54 -4.23 1.85 -22.16
C VAL A 54 -3.29 1.42 -21.04
N GLY A 55 -2.44 0.41 -21.29
CA GLY A 55 -1.47 -0.09 -20.31
C GLY A 55 -0.66 1.03 -19.64
N GLN A 56 -0.47 0.92 -18.31
CA GLN A 56 0.14 1.98 -17.50
C GLN A 56 1.66 2.06 -17.71
N ALA A 57 2.08 2.86 -18.70
CA ALA A 57 3.48 3.27 -18.84
C ALA A 57 3.93 4.14 -17.66
N CYS A 58 5.21 4.12 -17.30
CA CYS A 58 5.77 5.01 -16.28
C CYS A 58 5.81 6.47 -16.76
N ASP A 59 5.90 7.42 -15.82
CA ASP A 59 5.78 8.85 -16.11
C ASP A 59 6.85 9.34 -17.08
N ARG A 60 8.08 8.82 -16.93
CA ARG A 60 9.21 9.12 -17.80
C ARG A 60 8.98 8.62 -19.22
N CYS A 61 8.63 7.34 -19.39
CA CYS A 61 8.37 6.77 -20.71
C CYS A 61 7.20 7.46 -21.40
N LYS A 62 6.17 7.82 -20.63
CA LYS A 62 4.99 8.54 -21.10
C LYS A 62 5.35 9.91 -21.68
N LEU A 63 6.15 10.69 -20.96
CA LEU A 63 6.55 12.03 -21.41
C LEU A 63 7.62 12.01 -22.51
N LYS A 64 8.54 11.05 -22.48
CA LYS A 64 9.54 10.85 -23.56
C LYS A 64 8.97 10.14 -24.79
N LYS A 65 7.74 9.63 -24.73
CA LYS A 65 7.09 8.85 -25.80
C LYS A 65 7.94 7.68 -26.27
N MET A 66 8.43 6.89 -25.31
CA MET A 66 9.27 5.71 -25.57
C MET A 66 8.64 4.45 -24.97
N LYS A 67 9.08 3.27 -25.44
CA LYS A 67 8.55 1.97 -24.96
C LYS A 67 8.78 1.81 -23.46
N CYS A 68 7.75 1.34 -22.74
CA CYS A 68 7.82 1.02 -21.32
C CYS A 68 7.59 -0.49 -21.17
N THR A 69 8.55 -1.22 -20.61
CA THR A 69 8.36 -2.62 -20.24
C THR A 69 7.52 -2.73 -18.94
N PRO A 70 6.73 -3.81 -18.76
CA PRO A 70 5.81 -3.95 -17.64
C PRO A 70 6.43 -4.53 -16.35
N ASP A 71 7.75 -4.66 -16.26
CA ASP A 71 8.43 -5.36 -15.15
C ASP A 71 8.11 -4.74 -13.78
N SER A 72 7.89 -5.60 -12.76
CA SER A 72 7.46 -5.18 -11.43
C SER A 72 8.47 -4.29 -10.70
N ALA A 73 9.77 -4.53 -10.88
CA ALA A 73 10.85 -3.74 -10.28
C ALA A 73 11.05 -2.36 -10.92
N GLY A 74 10.50 -2.13 -12.12
CA GLY A 74 10.78 -0.94 -12.93
C GLY A 74 10.98 -1.32 -14.39
N CYS A 75 10.65 -0.43 -15.33
CA CYS A 75 10.89 -0.72 -16.74
C CYS A 75 12.40 -0.73 -17.06
N ALA A 76 12.79 -1.49 -18.08
CA ALA A 76 14.19 -1.70 -18.47
C ALA A 76 14.99 -0.39 -18.63
N CYS A 77 14.40 0.64 -19.26
CA CYS A 77 15.07 1.93 -19.45
C CYS A 77 15.31 2.70 -18.15
N CYS A 78 14.43 2.57 -17.16
CA CYS A 78 14.63 3.21 -15.85
C CYS A 78 15.65 2.44 -15.02
N LEU A 79 15.63 1.10 -15.10
CA LEU A 79 16.61 0.25 -14.43
C LEU A 79 18.03 0.48 -14.94
N ILE A 80 18.24 0.51 -16.25
CA ILE A 80 19.57 0.78 -16.85
C ILE A 80 20.13 2.14 -16.42
N LEU A 81 19.27 3.14 -16.24
CA LEU A 81 19.66 4.48 -15.81
C LEU A 81 19.78 4.63 -14.29
N ASN A 82 19.49 3.57 -13.52
CA ASN A 82 19.46 3.61 -12.06
C ASN A 82 18.57 4.72 -11.49
N ILE A 83 17.41 4.98 -12.13
CA ILE A 83 16.44 5.98 -11.67
C ILE A 83 15.13 5.30 -11.22
N PRO A 84 14.42 5.88 -10.24
CA PRO A 84 13.16 5.31 -9.78
C PRO A 84 12.10 5.33 -10.89
N CYS A 85 11.54 4.15 -11.20
CA CYS A 85 10.46 4.02 -12.16
C CYS A 85 9.14 4.47 -11.52
N LYS A 86 8.80 5.75 -11.63
CA LYS A 86 7.58 6.31 -11.04
C LYS A 86 6.37 6.21 -11.96
N VAL A 87 5.21 5.97 -11.37
CA VAL A 87 3.94 5.86 -12.07
C VAL A 87 2.90 6.67 -11.31
N THR A 88 2.27 7.60 -12.01
CA THR A 88 1.16 8.40 -11.45
C THR A 88 -0.17 7.73 -11.77
N ASP A 89 -0.98 7.50 -10.74
CA ASP A 89 -2.37 7.07 -10.88
C ASP A 89 -3.20 8.25 -11.42
N ARG A 90 -4.03 7.97 -12.43
CA ARG A 90 -4.88 8.99 -13.06
C ARG A 90 -6.14 9.27 -12.26
N VAL A 91 -6.54 8.35 -11.37
CA VAL A 91 -7.74 8.50 -10.54
C VAL A 91 -7.40 9.33 -9.30
N THR A 92 -6.39 8.90 -8.54
CA THR A 92 -6.00 9.59 -7.30
C THR A 92 -5.05 10.77 -7.53
N GLY A 93 -4.35 10.79 -8.67
CA GLY A 93 -3.29 11.77 -8.93
C GLY A 93 -2.00 11.50 -8.14
N GLU A 94 -1.96 10.44 -7.35
CA GLU A 94 -0.80 10.08 -6.55
C GLU A 94 0.29 9.42 -7.40
N THR A 95 1.54 9.66 -7.03
CA THR A 95 2.69 9.08 -7.69
C THR A 95 3.32 8.03 -6.79
N TRP A 96 3.47 6.82 -7.32
CA TRP A 96 4.09 5.70 -6.64
C TRP A 96 5.26 5.15 -7.43
N VAL A 97 6.22 4.51 -6.76
CA VAL A 97 7.27 3.74 -7.46
C VAL A 97 6.64 2.44 -7.97
N ARG A 98 6.96 2.04 -9.20
CA ARG A 98 6.50 0.80 -9.79
C ARG A 98 6.88 -0.38 -8.88
N GLY A 99 5.92 -1.25 -8.62
CA GLY A 99 6.10 -2.42 -7.75
C GLY A 99 6.02 -2.11 -6.25
N GLU A 100 5.96 -0.84 -5.83
CA GLU A 100 5.94 -0.45 -4.42
C GLU A 100 4.78 -1.10 -3.66
N ALA A 101 3.57 -1.02 -4.19
CA ALA A 101 2.40 -1.65 -3.57
C ALA A 101 2.56 -3.16 -3.39
N GLY A 102 3.25 -3.84 -4.32
CA GLY A 102 3.55 -5.27 -4.21
C GLY A 102 4.53 -5.56 -3.08
N ARG A 103 5.62 -4.78 -3.00
CA ARG A 103 6.61 -4.89 -1.92
C ARG A 103 6.00 -4.60 -0.56
N MET A 104 5.19 -3.55 -0.46
CA MET A 104 4.47 -3.18 0.76
C MET A 104 3.53 -4.31 1.20
N ARG A 105 2.80 -4.93 0.28
CA ARG A 105 1.92 -6.06 0.59
C ARG A 105 2.70 -7.25 1.15
N ALA A 106 3.80 -7.64 0.50
CA ALA A 106 4.65 -8.73 0.96
C ALA A 106 5.28 -8.44 2.33
N LEU A 107 5.70 -7.19 2.56
CA LEU A 107 6.23 -6.76 3.85
C LEU A 107 5.17 -6.82 4.96
N ILE A 108 3.96 -6.34 4.69
CA ILE A 108 2.84 -6.42 5.63
C ILE A 108 2.53 -7.88 5.97
N GLU A 109 2.51 -8.78 4.99
CA GLU A 109 2.28 -10.20 5.20
C GLU A 109 3.37 -10.82 6.09
N ASN A 110 4.63 -10.55 5.79
CA ASN A 110 5.76 -11.01 6.60
C ASN A 110 5.68 -10.49 8.05
N LEU A 111 5.39 -9.20 8.24
CA LEU A 111 5.25 -8.60 9.56
C LEU A 111 4.06 -9.19 10.33
N LYS A 112 2.94 -9.44 9.65
CA LYS A 112 1.78 -10.12 10.26
C LYS A 112 2.13 -11.53 10.73
N LYS A 113 2.84 -12.30 9.91
CA LYS A 113 3.31 -13.63 10.28
C LYS A 113 4.19 -13.59 11.52
N GLN A 114 5.20 -12.71 11.54
CA GLN A 114 6.08 -12.55 12.70
C GLN A 114 5.30 -12.15 13.95
N THR A 115 4.29 -11.28 13.80
CA THR A 115 3.42 -10.89 14.92
C THR A 115 2.65 -12.08 15.49
N GLU A 116 2.17 -12.97 14.62
CA GLU A 116 1.45 -14.18 15.04
C GLU A 116 2.38 -15.17 15.74
N ASP A 117 3.55 -15.45 15.14
CA ASP A 117 4.57 -16.34 15.71
C ASP A 117 5.01 -15.86 17.11
N LEU A 118 5.15 -14.55 17.31
CA LEU A 118 5.49 -13.97 18.61
C LEU A 118 4.35 -14.08 19.63
N LYS A 119 3.10 -13.88 19.20
CA LYS A 119 1.93 -14.05 20.06
C LYS A 119 1.81 -15.49 20.53
N GLU A 120 2.01 -16.46 19.64
CA GLU A 120 1.97 -17.88 20.00
C GLU A 120 3.03 -18.20 21.06
N GLN A 121 4.26 -17.71 20.88
CA GLN A 121 5.33 -17.87 21.87
C GLN A 121 4.97 -17.26 23.23
N ILE A 122 4.37 -16.07 23.22
CA ILE A 122 3.91 -15.41 24.46
C ILE A 122 2.83 -16.26 25.14
N THR A 123 1.84 -16.75 24.40
CA THR A 123 0.78 -17.60 24.94
C THR A 123 1.33 -18.90 25.53
N GLN A 124 2.28 -19.55 24.85
CA GLN A 124 2.94 -20.76 25.36
C GLN A 124 3.72 -20.49 26.65
N LEU A 125 4.45 -19.37 26.73
CA LEU A 125 5.17 -18.99 27.93
C LEU A 125 4.22 -18.63 29.08
N GLN A 126 3.13 -17.93 28.79
CA GLN A 126 2.09 -17.62 29.77
C GLN A 126 1.45 -18.90 30.33
N GLN A 127 1.10 -19.85 29.46
CA GLN A 127 0.55 -21.14 29.89
C GLN A 127 1.52 -21.91 30.80
N LYS A 128 2.81 -21.96 30.44
CA LYS A 128 3.84 -22.59 31.27
C LYS A 128 3.99 -21.89 32.62
N ASN A 129 4.01 -20.55 32.63
CA ASN A 129 4.08 -19.79 33.87
C ASN A 129 2.86 -20.05 34.76
N THR A 130 1.65 -20.06 34.21
CA THR A 130 0.42 -20.41 34.96
C THR A 130 0.47 -21.83 35.49
N GLN A 131 0.96 -22.79 34.71
CA GLN A 131 1.11 -24.17 35.14
C GLN A 131 2.10 -24.30 36.31
N LEU A 132 3.27 -23.65 36.20
CA LEU A 132 4.26 -23.60 37.27
C LEU A 132 3.71 -22.95 38.55
N GLN A 133 2.97 -21.85 38.40
CA GLN A 133 2.28 -21.20 39.52
C GLN A 133 1.31 -22.17 40.21
N GLY A 134 0.51 -22.90 39.43
CA GLY A 134 -0.40 -23.92 39.97
C GLY A 134 0.30 -25.04 40.73
N TYR A 135 1.46 -25.50 40.25
CA TYR A 135 2.27 -26.49 40.99
C TYR A 135 2.83 -25.94 42.30
N LEU A 136 3.31 -24.70 42.32
CA LEU A 136 3.81 -24.05 43.53
C LEU A 136 2.68 -23.82 44.54
N ASP A 137 1.53 -23.34 44.09
CA ASP A 137 0.36 -23.10 44.94
C ASP A 137 -0.19 -24.42 45.54
N GLY A 138 -0.22 -25.50 44.74
CA GLY A 138 -0.59 -26.84 45.19
C GLY A 138 0.37 -27.40 46.23
N SER A 139 1.69 -27.37 45.96
CA SER A 139 2.72 -27.82 46.90
C SER A 139 2.70 -27.05 48.22
N TYR A 140 2.48 -25.73 48.16
CA TYR A 140 2.31 -24.91 49.36
C TYR A 140 1.07 -25.30 50.15
N ARG A 141 -0.05 -25.54 49.47
CA ARG A 141 -1.31 -25.97 50.11
C ARG A 141 -1.19 -27.36 50.75
N ASP A 142 -0.56 -28.32 50.08
CA ASP A 142 -0.35 -29.67 50.60
C ASP A 142 0.54 -29.63 51.86
N SER A 143 1.67 -28.91 51.79
CA SER A 143 2.56 -28.71 52.93
C SER A 143 1.87 -28.05 54.13
N LEU A 144 0.95 -27.10 53.87
CA LEU A 144 0.16 -26.44 54.91
C LEU A 144 -0.84 -27.40 55.58
N MET A 145 -1.45 -28.31 54.82
CA MET A 145 -2.40 -29.29 55.34
C MET A 145 -1.72 -30.40 56.15
N ASP A 146 -0.59 -30.92 55.68
CA ASP A 146 0.20 -31.93 56.39
C ASP A 146 0.60 -31.44 57.80
N HIS A 147 0.96 -30.16 57.93
CA HIS A 147 1.27 -29.53 59.22
C HIS A 147 0.05 -29.43 60.14
N TYR A 148 -1.15 -29.20 59.60
CA TYR A 148 -2.38 -29.08 60.39
C TYR A 148 -2.85 -30.45 60.90
N GLU A 149 -2.74 -31.48 60.06
CA GLU A 149 -3.14 -32.85 60.36
C GLU A 149 -2.19 -33.53 61.36
N ALA A 150 -0.89 -33.19 61.33
CA ALA A 150 0.08 -33.59 62.35
C ALA A 150 -0.24 -33.02 63.75
N CYS A 151 -0.81 -31.81 63.82
CA CYS A 151 -1.20 -31.19 65.09
C CYS A 151 -2.46 -31.82 65.71
N LEU A 152 -3.36 -32.37 64.88
CA LEU A 152 -4.61 -33.00 65.33
C LEU A 152 -4.44 -34.43 65.86
N HIS A 153 -3.38 -35.13 65.44
CA HIS A 153 -3.07 -36.50 65.88
C HIS A 153 -2.13 -36.56 67.09
N SER A 154 -1.75 -35.42 67.68
CA SER A 154 -0.96 -35.40 68.90
C SER A 154 -1.86 -35.81 70.09
N PRO A 155 -1.60 -36.94 70.78
CA PRO A 155 -2.40 -37.34 71.93
C PRO A 155 -2.29 -36.29 73.03
N LEU A 156 -3.43 -35.79 73.50
CA LEU A 156 -3.52 -34.98 74.71
C LEU A 156 -3.00 -35.83 75.88
N LEU A 157 -1.75 -35.56 76.29
CA LEU A 157 -1.17 -36.01 77.55
C LEU A 157 -1.63 -35.09 78.68
#